data_AF-A0A3R7DU55-F1
#
_entry.id   AF-A0A3R7DU55-F1
#
_cell.length_a   1.000
_cell.length_b   1.000
_cell.length_c   1.000
_cell.angle_alpha   90.00
_cell.angle_beta   90.00
_cell.angle_gamma   90.00
#
_symmetry.space_group_name_H-M   'P 1'
#
loop_
_entity.id
_entity.type
_entity.pdbx_description
1 polymer ?
#
loop_
_entity_poly.entity_id
_entity_poly.type
_entity_poly.pdbx_seq_one_letter_code
_entity_poly.pdbx_strand_id
1 'polypeptide(L)' 'VKGELGEPGRNASISGNTLETLLKVDAVGKDFELWPGRCGKGQTAFVCDGGPHVRVKEVLVGGSA' A
#
# COMPACT_ATOMS: atom_id res chain seq x y z
N VAL A 1 -14.39 -12.82 2.92
CA VAL A 1 -13.61 -13.52 3.99
C VAL A 1 -13.70 -12.69 5.26
N LYS A 2 -14.28 -13.21 6.36
CA LYS A 2 -14.64 -12.44 7.57
C LYS A 2 -13.42 -12.09 8.43
N GLY A 3 -12.52 -11.26 7.91
CA GLY A 3 -11.25 -10.92 8.58
C GLY A 3 -10.10 -11.89 8.30
N GLU A 4 -10.35 -12.93 7.49
CA GLU A 4 -9.35 -13.91 7.05
C GLU A 4 -8.82 -13.58 5.66
N LEU A 5 -7.65 -14.11 5.29
CA LEU A 5 -7.14 -14.04 3.91
C LEU A 5 -7.99 -14.93 3.00
N GLY A 6 -8.24 -14.46 1.76
CA GLY A 6 -8.98 -15.19 0.74
C GLY A 6 -8.11 -15.60 -0.43
N GLU A 7 -8.75 -15.91 -1.56
CA GLU A 7 -8.06 -16.25 -2.80
C GLU A 7 -7.17 -15.10 -3.32
N PRO A 8 -6.03 -15.42 -3.94
CA PRO A 8 -5.12 -14.41 -4.46
C PRO A 8 -5.72 -13.64 -5.65
N GLY A 9 -5.80 -12.30 -5.52
CA GLY A 9 -6.10 -11.40 -6.64
C GLY A 9 -4.88 -11.21 -7.57
N ARG A 10 -5.13 -10.89 -8.84
CA ARG A 10 -4.08 -10.61 -9.84
C ARG A 10 -4.39 -9.33 -10.60
N ASN A 11 -3.33 -8.69 -11.14
CA ASN A 11 -3.45 -7.53 -12.03
C ASN A 11 -4.31 -6.38 -11.47
N ALA A 12 -4.07 -6.02 -10.20
CA ALA A 12 -4.77 -4.93 -9.55
C ALA A 12 -3.98 -3.62 -9.61
N SER A 13 -4.68 -2.51 -9.73
CA SER A 13 -4.15 -1.16 -9.52
C SER A 13 -4.86 -0.50 -8.34
N ILE A 14 -4.14 0.37 -7.64
CA ILE A 14 -4.68 1.19 -6.55
C ILE A 14 -4.58 2.64 -6.99
N SER A 15 -5.67 3.39 -6.89
CA SER A 15 -5.70 4.81 -7.30
C SER A 15 -6.53 5.66 -6.34
N GLY A 16 -6.29 6.96 -6.36
CA GLY A 16 -6.98 7.94 -5.52
C GLY A 16 -6.11 9.16 -5.20
N ASN A 17 -6.69 10.11 -4.46
CA ASN A 17 -5.94 11.24 -3.92
C ASN A 17 -5.13 10.80 -2.70
N THR A 18 -3.83 11.06 -2.69
CA THR A 18 -2.93 10.63 -1.60
C THR A 18 -3.35 11.17 -0.23
N LEU A 19 -3.72 12.44 -0.12
CA LEU A 19 -4.05 13.05 1.17
C LEU A 19 -5.36 12.49 1.73
N GLU A 20 -6.35 12.27 0.87
CA GLU A 20 -7.61 11.64 1.27
C GLU A 20 -7.39 10.20 1.73
N THR A 21 -6.55 9.44 1.02
CA THR A 21 -6.18 8.07 1.42
C THR A 21 -5.49 8.05 2.79
N LEU A 22 -4.59 8.99 3.06
CA LEU A 22 -3.92 9.10 4.36
C LEU A 22 -4.91 9.40 5.48
N LEU A 23 -5.90 10.26 5.25
CA LEU A 23 -6.96 10.55 6.23
C LEU A 23 -7.89 9.35 6.51
N LYS A 24 -7.90 8.35 5.63
CA LYS A 24 -8.68 7.11 5.78
C LYS A 24 -7.94 5.99 6.51
N VAL A 25 -6.70 6.22 6.94
CA VAL A 25 -5.94 5.26 7.77
C VAL A 25 -6.54 5.24 9.18
N ASP A 26 -6.89 4.06 9.68
CA ASP A 26 -7.53 3.90 10.99
C ASP A 26 -6.85 2.88 11.92
N ALA A 27 -5.84 2.17 11.44
CA ALA A 27 -5.00 1.30 12.25
C ALA A 27 -3.59 1.24 11.67
N VAL A 28 -2.61 1.13 12.57
CA VAL A 28 -1.17 1.05 12.28
C VAL A 28 -0.59 -0.11 13.10
N GLY A 29 0.14 -1.00 12.43
CA GLY A 29 0.82 -2.14 13.01
C GLY A 29 2.03 -1.74 13.87
N LYS A 30 2.61 -2.72 14.56
CA LYS A 30 3.81 -2.55 15.40
C LYS A 30 5.08 -3.09 14.73
N ASP A 31 4.96 -3.59 13.51
CA ASP A 31 5.93 -4.34 12.72
C ASP A 31 6.59 -3.44 11.68
N PHE A 32 7.26 -2.39 12.17
CA PHE A 32 7.96 -1.46 11.31
C PHE A 32 9.19 -2.12 10.65
N GLU A 33 9.19 -2.18 9.32
CA GLU A 33 10.31 -2.68 8.53
C GLU A 33 10.62 -1.73 7.37
N LEU A 34 11.90 -1.66 6.98
CA LEU A 34 12.38 -0.90 5.84
C LEU A 34 13.08 -1.82 4.85
N TRP A 35 12.89 -1.53 3.58
CA TRP A 35 13.44 -2.28 2.47
C TRP A 35 14.33 -1.36 1.62
N PRO A 36 15.56 -1.79 1.31
CA PRO A 36 16.43 -1.02 0.43
C PRO A 36 15.93 -1.12 -1.02
N GLY A 37 15.98 -0.01 -1.74
CA GLY A 37 15.43 0.09 -3.09
C GLY A 37 16.03 1.23 -3.92
N ARG A 38 15.40 1.48 -5.07
CA ARG A 38 15.78 2.56 -5.99
C ARG A 38 14.54 3.35 -6.39
N CYS A 39 14.64 4.67 -6.34
CA CYS A 39 13.58 5.55 -6.85
C CYS A 39 13.69 5.70 -8.37
N GLY A 40 12.55 5.61 -9.07
CA GLY A 40 12.46 5.65 -10.54
C GLY A 40 12.07 7.00 -11.16
N LYS A 41 12.25 8.12 -10.45
CA LYS A 41 11.82 9.47 -10.90
C LYS A 41 12.78 10.10 -11.92
N GLY A 42 13.06 9.39 -13.02
CA GLY A 42 13.92 9.88 -14.11
C GLY A 42 15.42 9.94 -13.80
N GLN A 43 15.81 9.80 -12.53
CA GLN A 43 17.17 9.59 -12.07
C GLN A 43 17.16 8.48 -11.04
N THR A 44 18.15 7.58 -11.12
CA THR A 44 18.26 6.50 -10.13
C THR A 44 18.87 7.04 -8.86
N ALA A 45 18.13 6.95 -7.76
CA ALA A 45 18.62 7.24 -6.42
C ALA A 45 18.44 6.01 -5.53
N PHE A 46 19.46 5.66 -4.75
CA PHE A 46 19.34 4.64 -3.71
C PHE A 46 18.56 5.21 -2.54
N VAL A 47 17.48 4.54 -2.17
CA VAL A 47 16.54 4.96 -1.12
C VAL A 47 16.11 3.73 -0.32
N CYS A 48 15.44 3.96 0.80
CA CYS A 48 14.66 2.93 1.47
C CYS A 48 13.18 3.32 1.45
N ASP A 49 12.30 2.33 1.39
CA ASP A 49 10.87 2.47 1.57
C ASP A 49 10.36 1.42 2.57
N GLY A 50 9.17 1.65 3.12
CA GLY A 50 8.58 0.77 4.11
C GLY A 50 7.85 1.53 5.21
N GLY A 51 7.54 0.80 6.26
CA GLY A 51 6.65 1.20 7.33
C GLY A 51 6.04 -0.04 7.99
N PRO A 52 5.19 0.16 9.01
CA PRO A 52 4.40 -0.92 9.56
C PRO A 52 3.25 -1.27 8.60
N HIS A 53 2.55 -2.38 8.84
CA HIS A 53 1.28 -2.61 8.16
C HIS A 53 0.29 -1.49 8.51
N VAL A 54 -0.47 -1.01 7.53
CA VAL A 54 -1.51 0.02 7.73
C VAL A 54 -2.85 -0.47 7.19
N ARG A 55 -3.94 -0.13 7.88
CA ARG A 55 -5.30 -0.35 7.37
C ARG A 55 -5.87 0.95 6.86
N VAL A 56 -6.24 0.95 5.58
CA VAL A 56 -6.96 2.04 4.93
C VAL A 56 -8.43 1.62 4.79
N LYS A 57 -9.36 2.41 5.32
CA LYS A 57 -10.79 2.05 5.31
C LYS A 57 -11.38 1.95 3.91
N GLU A 58 -10.88 2.76 2.97
CA GLU A 58 -11.40 2.83 1.62
C GLU A 58 -10.33 3.31 0.65
N VAL A 59 -10.18 2.59 -0.46
CA VAL A 59 -9.35 2.94 -1.60
C VAL A 59 -9.97 2.37 -2.87
N LEU A 60 -9.73 3.01 -4.02
CA LEU A 60 -10.18 2.46 -5.29
C LEU A 60 -9.21 1.36 -5.75
N VAL A 61 -9.74 0.16 -5.95
CA VAL A 61 -9.01 -0.98 -6.51
C VAL A 61 -9.53 -1.24 -7.92
N GLY A 62 -8.68 -1.05 -8.92
CA GLY A 62 -8.97 -1.39 -10.31
C GLY A 62 -8.50 -2.80 -10.65
N GLY A 63 -9.28 -3.56 -11.41
CA GLY A 63 -8.95 -4.92 -11.84
C GLY A 63 -10.17 -5.65 -12.41
N SER A 64 -9.98 -6.87 -12.88
CA SER A 64 -11.06 -7.81 -13.24
C SER A 64 -11.30 -8.79 -12.10
N ALA A 65 -12.57 -9.05 -11.78
CA ALA A 65 -12.98 -10.03 -10.77
C ALA A 65 -12.96 -11.46 -11.31
#